data_AF-A0A972L308-F1
#
_entry.id   AF-A0A972L308-F1
#
_cell.length_a   1.000
_cell.length_b   1.000
_cell.length_c   1.000
_cell.angle_alpha   90.00
_cell.angle_beta   90.00
_cell.angle_gamma   90.00
#
_symmetry.space_group_name_H-M   'P 1'
#
loop_
_entity.id
_entity.type
_entity.pdbx_description
1 polymer ?
#
loop_
_entity_poly.entity_id
_entity_poly.type
_entity_poly.pdbx_seq_one_letter_code
_entity_poly.pdbx_strand_id
1 'polypeptide(L)'
;MKYFKRFSKILLLWSIVFLSACSSGTIYDKSIKVNQSGWYKNDMARFDLRINDSLETYDYFLNIRHTVDYRYSNLFVFFKTTYPNGNISRDTLEFVLANKSGKWYGKGWGDIKDISFPLVKSIKFPLRGEYTFQIQQAMRVDTLEGITDIGIRIERSK
;
A
#
# COMPACT_ATOMS: atom_id res chain seq x y z
N MET A 1 38.91 31.24 25.13
CA MET A 1 38.10 30.00 25.16
C MET A 1 36.61 30.19 25.53
N LYS A 2 35.99 31.37 25.29
CA LYS A 2 34.55 31.61 25.57
C LYS A 2 33.66 31.58 24.30
N TYR A 3 34.24 31.77 23.12
CA TYR A 3 33.51 31.79 21.83
C TYR A 3 33.07 30.40 21.37
N PHE A 4 33.87 29.35 21.62
CA PHE A 4 33.58 27.97 21.19
C PHE A 4 32.31 27.40 21.85
N LYS A 5 32.04 27.74 23.12
CA LYS A 5 30.83 27.32 23.85
C LYS A 5 29.55 28.02 23.35
N ARG A 6 29.65 29.21 22.75
CA ARG A 6 28.50 29.92 22.14
C ARG A 6 28.15 29.35 20.77
N PHE A 7 29.15 28.98 19.97
CA PHE A 7 28.95 28.34 18.66
C PHE A 7 28.28 26.95 18.78
N SER A 8 28.69 26.16 19.78
CA SER A 8 28.09 24.85 20.09
C SER A 8 26.59 24.95 20.44
N LYS A 9 26.16 25.99 21.15
CA LYS A 9 24.74 26.20 21.48
C LYS A 9 23.88 26.61 20.28
N ILE A 10 24.46 27.33 19.31
CA ILE A 10 23.78 27.72 18.06
C ILE A 10 23.62 26.51 17.12
N LEU A 11 24.65 25.65 17.05
CA LEU A 11 24.60 24.41 16.28
C LEU A 11 23.53 23.44 16.79
N LEU A 12 23.36 23.35 18.12
CA LEU A 12 22.33 22.54 18.78
C LEU A 12 20.91 23.11 18.57
N LEU A 13 20.78 24.43 18.39
CA LEU A 13 19.49 25.08 18.12
C LEU A 13 19.05 24.85 16.65
N TRP A 14 20.00 24.77 15.72
CA TRP A 14 19.75 24.45 14.31
C TRP A 14 19.37 22.99 14.10
N SER A 15 19.90 22.05 14.89
CA SER A 15 19.53 20.63 14.77
C SER A 15 18.10 20.33 15.22
N ILE A 16 17.49 21.18 16.06
CA ILE A 16 16.11 21.01 16.54
C ILE A 16 15.08 21.45 15.49
N VAL A 17 15.41 22.40 14.61
CA VAL A 17 14.48 22.91 13.57
C VAL A 17 14.27 21.91 12.43
N PHE A 18 15.16 20.93 12.24
CA PHE A 18 15.02 19.89 11.21
C PHE A 18 14.16 18.68 11.62
N LEU A 19 13.60 18.66 12.84
CA LEU A 19 12.77 17.54 13.31
C LEU A 19 11.28 17.68 12.99
N SER A 20 10.83 18.78 12.38
CA SER A 20 9.44 18.96 11.94
C SER A 20 9.22 18.46 10.51
N ALA A 21 9.61 17.22 10.23
CA ALA A 21 9.36 16.60 8.93
C ALA A 21 8.39 15.41 9.05
N CYS A 22 7.28 15.54 8.35
CA CYS A 22 6.36 14.48 7.93
C CYS A 22 5.32 14.01 8.96
N SER A 23 4.21 14.75 9.10
CA SER A 23 2.92 14.06 9.23
C SER A 23 2.50 13.63 7.83
N SER A 24 2.92 12.44 7.39
CA SER A 24 2.38 11.85 6.17
C SER A 24 0.87 11.78 6.34
N GLY A 25 0.09 12.38 5.43
CA GLY A 25 -1.38 12.35 5.46
C GLY A 25 -2.00 10.95 5.36
N THR A 26 -1.18 9.91 5.44
CA THR A 26 -1.52 8.49 5.53
C THR A 26 -2.36 8.21 6.76
N ILE A 27 -3.61 7.80 6.53
CA ILE A 27 -4.55 7.39 7.58
C ILE A 27 -4.58 5.88 7.79
N TYR A 28 -4.13 5.13 6.78
CA TYR A 28 -4.07 3.67 6.82
C TYR A 28 -2.91 3.20 5.95
N ASP A 29 -2.06 2.35 6.49
CA ASP A 29 -1.02 1.64 5.73
C ASP A 29 -0.81 0.28 6.39
N LYS A 30 -1.29 -0.77 5.74
CA LYS A 30 -1.11 -2.14 6.21
C LYS A 30 -0.74 -3.04 5.04
N SER A 31 0.18 -3.96 5.31
CA SER A 31 0.56 -5.03 4.41
C SER A 31 0.42 -6.38 5.11
N ILE A 32 -0.07 -7.36 4.39
CA ILE A 32 -0.23 -8.75 4.81
C ILE A 32 0.76 -9.59 4.02
N LYS A 33 1.56 -10.38 4.74
CA LYS A 33 2.46 -11.34 4.15
C LYS A 33 1.68 -12.52 3.59
N VAL A 34 2.06 -12.92 2.38
CA VAL A 34 1.62 -14.14 1.73
C VAL A 34 2.38 -15.33 2.33
N ASN A 35 1.80 -16.53 2.23
CA ASN A 35 2.46 -17.77 2.63
C ASN A 35 3.78 -17.96 1.86
N GLN A 36 4.79 -18.50 2.52
CA GLN A 36 6.10 -18.78 1.91
C GLN A 36 6.00 -19.75 0.72
N SER A 37 5.02 -20.65 0.72
CA SER A 37 4.73 -21.56 -0.39
C SER A 37 4.03 -20.88 -1.57
N GLY A 38 3.68 -19.59 -1.47
CA GLY A 38 2.96 -18.83 -2.47
C GLY A 38 1.52 -18.48 -2.04
N TRP A 39 0.86 -17.65 -2.85
CA TRP A 39 -0.49 -17.18 -2.59
C TRP A 39 -1.53 -18.19 -3.10
N TYR A 40 -2.14 -18.95 -2.19
CA TYR A 40 -3.21 -19.87 -2.57
C TYR A 40 -4.42 -19.14 -3.14
N LYS A 41 -5.06 -19.75 -4.13
CA LYS A 41 -6.17 -19.17 -4.88
C LYS A 41 -7.34 -18.75 -4.00
N ASN A 42 -7.59 -19.47 -2.91
CA ASN A 42 -8.69 -19.20 -1.98
C ASN A 42 -8.29 -18.32 -0.79
N ASP A 43 -7.00 -17.97 -0.66
CA ASP A 43 -6.53 -17.13 0.42
C ASP A 43 -6.84 -15.65 0.11
N MET A 44 -7.44 -14.98 1.09
CA MET A 44 -7.84 -13.58 0.98
C MET A 44 -7.04 -12.72 1.96
N ALA A 45 -6.36 -11.69 1.45
CA ALA A 45 -5.79 -10.64 2.28
C ALA A 45 -6.93 -9.70 2.72
N ARG A 46 -7.21 -9.65 4.02
CA ARG A 46 -8.32 -8.88 4.61
C ARG A 46 -7.82 -7.64 5.36
N PHE A 47 -8.41 -6.50 5.06
CA PHE A 47 -8.10 -5.21 5.69
C PHE A 47 -9.37 -4.57 6.22
N ASP A 48 -9.38 -4.22 7.50
CA ASP A 48 -10.50 -3.55 8.14
C ASP A 48 -10.10 -2.10 8.50
N LEU A 49 -10.93 -1.14 8.08
CA LEU A 49 -10.70 0.29 8.23
C LEU A 49 -11.96 0.99 8.75
N ARG A 50 -11.82 1.74 9.84
CA ARG A 50 -12.87 2.60 10.36
C ARG A 50 -12.76 4.02 9.82
N ILE A 51 -13.84 4.51 9.21
CA ILE A 51 -13.97 5.90 8.75
C ILE A 51 -14.90 6.67 9.68
N ASN A 52 -14.34 7.69 10.33
CA ASN A 52 -15.07 8.56 11.25
C ASN A 52 -15.58 9.85 10.56
N ASP A 53 -14.91 10.31 9.51
CA ASP A 53 -15.31 11.48 8.73
C ASP A 53 -15.44 11.14 7.24
N SER A 54 -16.60 11.47 6.67
CA SER A 54 -16.96 11.23 5.27
C SER A 54 -16.86 12.49 4.40
N LEU A 55 -16.49 13.64 4.99
CA LEU A 55 -16.37 14.91 4.26
C LEU A 55 -15.01 15.05 3.57
N GLU A 56 -13.99 14.42 4.15
CA GLU A 56 -12.62 14.35 3.65
C GLU A 56 -12.51 13.50 2.37
N THR A 57 -11.54 13.83 1.52
CA THR A 57 -11.19 13.07 0.32
C THR A 57 -9.92 12.27 0.56
N TYR A 58 -9.85 11.10 -0.09
CA TYR A 58 -8.76 10.16 0.11
C TYR A 58 -8.22 9.62 -1.22
N ASP A 59 -6.92 9.36 -1.22
CA ASP A 59 -6.21 8.64 -2.27
C ASP A 59 -5.95 7.20 -1.84
N TYR A 60 -6.27 6.25 -2.71
CA TYR A 60 -6.17 4.81 -2.45
C TYR A 60 -5.05 4.21 -3.27
N PHE A 61 -4.24 3.42 -2.59
CA PHE A 61 -3.15 2.69 -3.20
C PHE A 61 -3.22 1.23 -2.82
N LEU A 62 -2.92 0.37 -3.79
CA LEU A 62 -2.65 -1.04 -3.56
C LEU A 62 -1.16 -1.27 -3.72
N ASN A 63 -0.55 -1.81 -2.67
CA ASN A 63 0.87 -2.08 -2.60
C ASN A 63 1.09 -3.56 -2.89
N ILE A 64 2.00 -3.87 -3.82
CA ILE A 64 2.40 -5.24 -4.14
C ILE A 64 3.90 -5.34 -3.93
N ARG A 65 4.31 -6.34 -3.13
CA ARG A 65 5.70 -6.78 -3.05
C ARG A 65 5.83 -8.15 -3.68
N HIS A 66 6.82 -8.31 -4.55
CA HIS A 66 7.11 -9.56 -5.21
C HIS A 66 8.62 -9.81 -5.32
N THR A 67 9.00 -11.07 -5.49
CA THR A 67 10.37 -11.47 -5.83
C THR A 67 10.57 -11.42 -7.35
N VAL A 68 11.83 -11.49 -7.80
CA VAL A 68 12.18 -11.66 -9.22
C VAL A 68 11.78 -13.02 -9.78
N ASP A 69 11.44 -14.00 -8.94
CA ASP A 69 10.94 -15.32 -9.35
C ASP A 69 9.47 -15.30 -9.77
N TYR A 70 8.76 -14.18 -9.54
CA TYR A 70 7.41 -13.99 -10.05
C TYR A 70 7.42 -14.11 -11.58
N ARG A 71 6.66 -15.08 -12.10
CA ARG A 71 6.81 -15.52 -13.50
C ARG A 71 5.96 -14.76 -14.53
N TYR A 72 5.14 -13.81 -14.10
CA TYR A 72 4.21 -13.09 -14.97
C TYR A 72 4.56 -11.61 -15.05
N SER A 73 4.22 -10.94 -16.16
CA SER A 73 4.41 -9.48 -16.29
C SER A 73 3.29 -8.68 -15.63
N ASN A 74 2.16 -9.32 -15.33
CA ASN A 74 0.99 -8.71 -14.72
C ASN A 74 0.40 -9.61 -13.61
N LEU A 75 -0.39 -9.00 -12.74
CA LEU A 75 -1.12 -9.64 -11.66
C LEU A 75 -2.58 -9.23 -11.73
N PHE A 76 -3.48 -10.20 -11.81
CA PHE A 76 -4.91 -9.97 -11.67
C PHE A 76 -5.35 -10.30 -10.25
N VAL A 77 -6.21 -9.46 -9.68
CA VAL A 77 -6.84 -9.69 -8.37
C VAL A 77 -8.33 -9.44 -8.43
N PHE A 78 -9.08 -10.21 -7.65
CA PHE A 78 -10.42 -9.83 -7.23
C PHE A 78 -10.32 -8.90 -6.02
N PHE A 79 -10.92 -7.73 -6.14
CA PHE A 79 -10.99 -6.72 -5.09
C PHE A 79 -12.44 -6.60 -4.62
N LYS A 80 -12.69 -6.94 -3.36
CA LYS A 80 -14.03 -6.86 -2.76
C LYS A 80 -14.03 -5.83 -1.64
N THR A 81 -15.00 -4.93 -1.68
CA THR A 81 -15.26 -3.95 -0.62
C THR A 81 -16.60 -4.25 0.02
N THR A 82 -16.61 -4.44 1.34
CA THR A 82 -17.83 -4.48 2.15
C THR A 82 -17.98 -3.14 2.85
N TYR A 83 -19.10 -2.47 2.61
CA TYR A 83 -19.42 -1.14 3.14
C TYR A 83 -20.04 -1.24 4.54
N PRO A 84 -20.03 -0.16 5.34
CA PRO A 84 -20.61 -0.16 6.69
C PRO A 84 -22.09 -0.58 6.75
N ASN A 85 -22.84 -0.36 5.68
CA ASN A 85 -24.26 -0.75 5.57
C ASN A 85 -24.46 -2.20 5.08
N GLY A 86 -23.38 -2.98 4.91
CA GLY A 86 -23.42 -4.35 4.42
C GLY A 86 -23.45 -4.51 2.89
N ASN A 87 -23.54 -3.41 2.13
CA ASN A 87 -23.42 -3.48 0.67
C ASN A 87 -22.03 -4.00 0.27
N ILE A 88 -21.95 -4.63 -0.89
CA ILE A 88 -20.70 -5.22 -1.40
C ILE A 88 -20.44 -4.70 -2.82
N SER A 89 -19.24 -4.16 -3.03
CA SER A 89 -18.68 -3.95 -4.39
C SER A 89 -17.64 -5.01 -4.69
N ARG A 90 -17.53 -5.41 -5.96
CA ARG A 90 -16.53 -6.34 -6.46
C ARG A 90 -15.98 -5.83 -7.78
N ASP A 91 -14.67 -5.79 -7.87
CA ASP A 91 -13.93 -5.42 -9.07
C ASP A 91 -12.86 -6.46 -9.38
N THR A 92 -12.43 -6.52 -10.64
CA THR A 92 -11.23 -7.25 -11.05
C THR A 92 -10.21 -6.23 -11.50
N LEU A 93 -9.05 -6.21 -10.85
CA LEU A 93 -7.99 -5.25 -11.12
C LEU A 93 -6.80 -5.94 -11.77
N GLU A 94 -6.21 -5.29 -12.77
CA GLU A 94 -4.96 -5.71 -13.39
C GLU A 94 -3.82 -4.77 -12.95
N PHE A 95 -2.71 -5.36 -12.53
CA PHE A 95 -1.48 -4.65 -12.18
C PHE A 95 -0.36 -5.09 -13.09
N VAL A 96 0.19 -4.16 -13.87
CA VAL A 96 1.35 -4.43 -14.73
C VAL A 96 2.63 -4.27 -13.90
N LEU A 97 3.31 -5.38 -13.65
CA LEU A 97 4.51 -5.48 -12.80
C LEU A 97 5.82 -5.42 -13.60
N ALA A 98 5.82 -5.79 -14.87
CA ALA A 98 6.99 -5.65 -15.76
C ALA A 98 6.63 -5.04 -17.11
N ASN A 99 7.61 -4.42 -17.75
CA ASN A 99 7.48 -3.96 -19.13
C ASN A 99 7.60 -5.13 -20.14
N LYS A 100 7.40 -4.85 -21.43
CA LYS A 100 7.46 -5.85 -22.50
C LYS A 100 8.83 -6.55 -22.65
N SER A 101 9.90 -5.95 -22.13
CA SER A 101 11.26 -6.51 -22.14
C SER A 101 11.54 -7.38 -20.90
N GLY A 102 10.56 -7.56 -20.00
CA GLY A 102 10.71 -8.30 -18.75
C GLY A 102 11.35 -7.48 -17.61
N LYS A 103 11.60 -6.19 -17.80
CA LYS A 103 12.12 -5.34 -16.72
C LYS A 103 11.02 -5.01 -15.73
N TRP A 104 11.21 -5.40 -14.47
CA TRP A 104 10.32 -5.08 -13.36
C TRP A 104 10.15 -3.58 -13.16
N TYR A 105 8.91 -3.16 -12.93
CA TYR A 105 8.55 -1.88 -12.35
C TYR A 105 8.75 -1.91 -10.83
N GLY A 106 8.59 -0.75 -10.19
CA GLY A 106 8.75 -0.61 -8.75
C GLY A 106 10.20 -0.36 -8.32
N LYS A 107 10.41 -0.30 -7.01
CA LYS A 107 11.70 -0.06 -6.35
C LYS A 107 12.04 -1.27 -5.49
N GLY A 108 13.30 -1.49 -5.18
CA GLY A 108 13.68 -2.57 -4.26
C GLY A 108 15.09 -3.07 -4.53
N TRP A 109 15.69 -3.63 -3.49
CA TRP A 109 17.07 -4.12 -3.51
C TRP A 109 17.11 -5.62 -3.77
N GLY A 110 18.11 -6.05 -4.55
CA GLY A 110 18.27 -7.46 -4.94
C GLY A 110 17.01 -8.01 -5.59
N ASP A 111 16.54 -9.11 -5.03
CA ASP A 111 15.46 -9.94 -5.57
C ASP A 111 14.06 -9.43 -5.25
N ILE A 112 13.92 -8.40 -4.41
CA ILE A 112 12.62 -7.85 -4.02
C ILE A 112 12.26 -6.62 -4.84
N LYS A 113 10.99 -6.51 -5.22
CA LYS A 113 10.40 -5.36 -5.90
C LYS A 113 9.10 -4.96 -5.21
N ASP A 114 9.00 -3.66 -4.91
CA ASP A 114 7.90 -2.98 -4.28
C ASP A 114 7.28 -1.98 -5.25
N ILE A 115 5.96 -2.07 -5.42
CA ILE A 115 5.22 -1.17 -6.28
C ILE A 115 3.94 -0.73 -5.60
N SER A 116 3.57 0.53 -5.81
CA SER A 116 2.38 1.15 -5.24
C SER A 116 1.52 1.67 -6.38
N PHE A 117 0.35 1.06 -6.57
CA PHE A 117 -0.58 1.40 -7.63
C PHE A 117 -1.67 2.31 -7.11
N PRO A 118 -1.84 3.53 -7.64
CA PRO A 118 -2.99 4.35 -7.33
C PRO A 118 -4.25 3.69 -7.92
N LEU A 119 -5.21 3.34 -7.07
CA LEU A 119 -6.50 2.77 -7.51
C LEU A 119 -7.50 3.88 -7.84
N VAL A 120 -7.70 4.80 -6.89
CA VAL A 120 -8.65 5.90 -7.00
C VAL A 120 -8.03 7.11 -6.28
N LYS A 121 -8.23 8.29 -6.84
CA LYS A 121 -7.76 9.56 -6.25
C LYS A 121 -8.95 10.44 -5.88
N SER A 122 -8.77 11.21 -4.81
CA SER A 122 -9.71 12.25 -4.37
C SER A 122 -11.15 11.77 -4.17
N ILE A 123 -11.32 10.54 -3.67
CA ILE A 123 -12.65 9.96 -3.43
C ILE A 123 -13.07 10.12 -1.98
N LYS A 124 -14.35 10.38 -1.75
CA LYS A 124 -14.95 10.38 -0.41
C LYS A 124 -15.48 9.00 -0.08
N PHE A 125 -15.31 8.58 1.17
CA PHE A 125 -16.06 7.42 1.67
C PHE A 125 -17.54 7.80 1.78
N PRO A 126 -18.46 7.07 1.12
CA PRO A 126 -19.87 7.46 1.09
C PRO A 126 -20.57 7.30 2.45
N LEU A 127 -20.02 6.50 3.36
CA LEU A 127 -20.59 6.19 4.66
C LEU A 127 -19.51 6.31 5.74
N ARG A 128 -19.94 6.63 6.96
CA ARG A 128 -19.11 6.49 8.17
C ARG A 128 -19.27 5.07 8.71
N GLY A 129 -18.20 4.51 9.28
CA GLY A 129 -18.21 3.18 9.88
C GLY A 129 -17.07 2.28 9.40
N GLU A 130 -17.23 0.98 9.61
CA GLU A 130 -16.24 -0.05 9.26
C GLU A 130 -16.35 -0.48 7.80
N TYR A 131 -15.24 -0.40 7.09
CA TYR A 131 -15.07 -0.94 5.75
C TYR A 131 -14.17 -2.18 5.83
N THR A 132 -14.54 -3.22 5.10
CA THR A 132 -13.67 -4.40 4.92
C THR A 132 -13.28 -4.51 3.46
N PHE A 133 -11.97 -4.49 3.19
CA PHE A 133 -11.39 -4.79 1.89
C PHE A 133 -10.84 -6.22 1.90
N GLN A 134 -11.14 -6.97 0.86
CA GLN A 134 -10.62 -8.32 0.66
C GLN A 134 -10.00 -8.40 -0.72
N ILE A 135 -8.75 -8.86 -0.77
CA ILE A 135 -7.99 -9.02 -2.00
C ILE A 135 -7.68 -10.50 -2.17
N GLN A 136 -7.99 -11.05 -3.33
CA GLN A 136 -7.76 -12.44 -3.69
C GLN A 136 -7.09 -12.50 -5.07
N GLN A 137 -6.14 -13.41 -5.26
CA GLN A 137 -5.54 -13.58 -6.58
C GLN A 137 -6.56 -14.12 -7.59
N ALA A 138 -6.56 -13.55 -8.79
CA ALA A 138 -7.42 -13.92 -9.90
C ALA A 138 -6.62 -14.56 -11.05
N MET A 139 -5.49 -15.20 -10.72
CA MET A 139 -4.64 -15.87 -11.69
C MET A 139 -5.16 -17.28 -12.00
N ARG A 140 -4.68 -17.87 -13.10
CA ARG A 140 -5.09 -19.21 -13.57
C ARG A 140 -4.36 -20.36 -12.86
N VAL A 141 -3.75 -20.12 -11.71
CA VAL A 141 -2.97 -21.09 -10.94
C VAL A 141 -3.54 -21.23 -9.54
N ASP A 142 -3.44 -22.42 -8.97
CA ASP A 142 -3.96 -22.69 -7.62
C ASP A 142 -3.08 -22.10 -6.53
N THR A 143 -1.77 -22.01 -6.77
CA THR A 143 -0.80 -21.35 -5.89
C THR A 143 0.04 -20.40 -6.73
N LEU A 144 0.02 -19.12 -6.39
CA LEU A 144 0.76 -18.08 -7.09
C LEU A 144 2.05 -17.76 -6.34
N GLU A 145 3.17 -18.25 -6.87
CA GLU A 145 4.50 -18.02 -6.30
C GLU A 145 5.04 -16.62 -6.64
N GLY A 146 6.00 -16.15 -5.85
CA GLY A 146 6.72 -14.89 -6.09
C GLY A 146 6.04 -13.64 -5.55
N ILE A 147 4.77 -13.67 -5.16
CA ILE A 147 4.15 -12.57 -4.39
C ILE A 147 4.46 -12.77 -2.90
N THR A 148 5.02 -11.74 -2.24
CA THR A 148 5.39 -11.83 -0.82
C THR A 148 4.47 -11.04 0.09
N ASP A 149 3.98 -9.89 -0.36
CA ASP A 149 3.12 -9.02 0.45
C ASP A 149 2.07 -8.33 -0.43
N ILE A 150 0.87 -8.21 0.11
CA ILE A 150 -0.22 -7.40 -0.43
C ILE A 150 -0.58 -6.36 0.61
N GLY A 151 -0.69 -5.09 0.21
CA GLY A 151 -1.01 -4.01 1.11
C GLY A 151 -2.00 -3.02 0.56
N ILE A 152 -2.64 -2.29 1.47
CA ILE A 152 -3.50 -1.14 1.16
C ILE A 152 -2.92 0.06 1.90
N ARG A 153 -2.77 1.16 1.18
CA ARG A 153 -2.45 2.47 1.74
C ARG A 153 -3.51 3.48 1.35
N ILE A 154 -3.98 4.24 2.33
CA ILE A 154 -4.99 5.28 2.15
C ILE A 154 -4.47 6.55 2.82
N GLU A 155 -4.49 7.64 2.07
CA GLU A 155 -3.98 8.94 2.49
C GLU A 155 -5.05 10.00 2.26
N ARG A 156 -5.08 11.04 3.10
CA ARG A 156 -5.88 12.23 2.79
C ARG A 156 -5.36 12.83 1.49
N SER A 157 -6.27 13.11 0.57
CA SER A 157 -5.92 13.84 -0.65
C SER A 157 -5.45 15.25 -0.28
N LYS A 158 -4.52 15.78 -1.06
CA LYS A 158 -4.04 17.16 -0.92
C LYS A 158 -4.99 18.16 -1.55
#